data_AF-A0A841IVI5-F1
#
_entry.id   AF-A0A841IVI5-F1
#
_cell.length_a   1.000
_cell.length_b   1.000
_cell.length_c   1.000
_cell.angle_alpha   90.00
_cell.angle_beta   90.00
_cell.angle_gamma   90.00
#
_symmetry.space_group_name_H-M   'P 1'
#
loop_
_entity.id
_entity.type
_entity.pdbx_description
1 polymer ?
#
loop_
_entity_poly.entity_id
_entity_poly.type
_entity_poly.pdbx_seq_one_letter_code
_entity_poly.pdbx_strand_id
1 'polypeptide(L)'
;MTETASTAPLYRNGSWEETTDVVSTLWDENQDQDYDVVLRRAGFAPSPWTQVGNTDFTLPLALVVYARHGGEEPAFLVEVNPSSSFVHHVYAHQVHDVMDLITRWGPALQAGAVTEAVQQLFQSGPEDQDKSQLVRSLERIARG
;
A
#
# COMPACT_ATOMS: atom_id res chain seq x y z
N MET A 1 17.37 -25.59 9.91
CA MET A 1 17.63 -24.75 8.71
C MET A 1 17.51 -23.32 9.18
N THR A 2 18.53 -22.50 8.97
CA THR A 2 18.45 -21.08 9.32
C THR A 2 17.59 -20.43 8.25
N GLU A 3 16.32 -20.22 8.57
CA GLU A 3 15.38 -19.53 7.70
C GLU A 3 15.88 -18.09 7.58
N THR A 4 16.29 -17.70 6.38
CA THR A 4 16.80 -16.35 6.12
C THR A 4 15.61 -15.40 6.27
N ALA A 5 15.65 -14.52 7.28
CA ALA A 5 14.60 -13.53 7.48
C ALA A 5 14.38 -12.74 6.17
N SER A 6 13.12 -12.52 5.82
CA SER A 6 12.78 -11.71 4.65
C SER A 6 13.31 -10.29 4.84
N THR A 7 13.68 -9.62 3.74
CA THR A 7 14.23 -8.27 3.78
C THR A 7 13.38 -7.33 2.93
N ALA A 8 13.30 -6.08 3.37
CA ALA A 8 12.56 -5.03 2.68
C ALA A 8 13.35 -3.71 2.67
N PRO A 9 13.07 -2.82 1.69
CA PRO A 9 13.62 -1.48 1.69
C PRO A 9 13.14 -0.66 2.89
N LEU A 10 14.05 0.05 3.55
CA LEU A 10 13.78 1.08 4.53
C LEU A 10 14.15 2.45 3.95
N TYR A 11 13.20 3.38 3.94
CA TYR A 11 13.43 4.77 3.57
C TYR A 11 13.67 5.62 4.82
N ARG A 12 14.83 6.30 4.85
CA ARG A 12 15.28 7.11 5.98
C ARG A 12 16.05 8.32 5.47
N ASN A 13 15.56 9.52 5.78
CA ASN A 13 16.20 10.81 5.52
C ASN A 13 16.71 10.98 4.07
N GLY A 14 15.91 10.58 3.08
CA GLY A 14 16.30 10.71 1.68
C GLY A 14 17.00 9.50 1.07
N SER A 15 17.45 8.54 1.89
CA SER A 15 18.21 7.36 1.47
C SER A 15 17.46 6.04 1.66
N TRP A 16 17.90 5.03 0.91
CA TRP A 16 17.41 3.66 1.00
C TRP A 16 18.41 2.80 1.75
N GLU A 17 17.90 2.02 2.69
CA GLU A 17 18.60 1.00 3.47
C GLU A 17 17.84 -0.33 3.35
N GLU A 18 18.44 -1.42 3.82
CA GLU A 18 17.74 -2.70 3.97
C GLU A 18 17.35 -2.90 5.43
N THR A 19 16.18 -3.49 5.65
CA THR A 19 15.71 -3.89 6.97
C THR A 19 15.05 -5.26 6.92
N THR A 20 14.78 -5.85 8.08
CA THR A 20 14.01 -7.08 8.18
C THR A 20 12.56 -6.80 7.83
N ASP A 21 12.01 -7.58 6.90
CA ASP A 21 10.59 -7.55 6.61
C ASP A 21 9.81 -8.41 7.61
N VAL A 22 9.55 -7.80 8.77
CA VAL A 22 8.85 -8.46 9.88
C VAL A 22 7.45 -8.94 9.46
N VAL A 23 6.78 -8.20 8.58
CA VAL A 23 5.43 -8.54 8.10
C VAL A 23 5.47 -9.76 7.19
N SER A 24 6.39 -9.80 6.21
CA SER A 24 6.55 -10.98 5.35
C SER A 24 6.95 -12.23 6.14
N THR A 25 7.89 -12.09 7.09
CA THR A 25 8.29 -13.23 7.94
C THR A 25 7.12 -13.73 8.79
N LEU A 26 6.36 -12.85 9.43
CA LEU A 26 5.20 -13.25 10.22
C LEU A 26 4.06 -13.82 9.36
N TRP A 27 3.91 -13.34 8.13
CA TRP A 27 2.95 -13.89 7.18
C TRP A 27 3.28 -15.35 6.82
N ASP A 28 4.54 -15.64 6.50
CA ASP A 28 4.98 -16.99 6.17
C ASP A 28 4.83 -17.97 7.35
N GLU A 29 5.04 -17.50 8.57
CA GLU A 29 4.82 -18.28 9.79
C GLU A 29 3.33 -18.50 10.11
N ASN A 30 2.43 -17.67 9.57
CA ASN A 30 1.02 -17.61 9.97
C ASN A 30 0.06 -17.54 8.77
N GLN A 31 0.35 -18.25 7.67
CA GLN A 31 -0.41 -18.18 6.42
C GLN A 31 -1.92 -18.49 6.56
N ASP A 32 -2.33 -19.16 7.64
CA ASP A 32 -3.74 -19.46 7.95
C ASP A 32 -4.45 -18.33 8.74
N GLN A 33 -3.76 -17.25 9.08
CA GLN A 33 -4.30 -16.14 9.87
C GLN A 33 -4.73 -14.95 9.00
N ASP A 34 -5.67 -14.18 9.53
CA ASP A 34 -6.05 -12.89 8.96
C ASP A 34 -4.83 -11.93 8.97
N TYR A 35 -4.63 -11.22 7.87
CA TYR A 35 -3.55 -10.25 7.70
C TYR A 35 -3.56 -9.17 8.79
N ASP A 36 -4.74 -8.77 9.27
CA ASP A 36 -4.88 -7.85 10.40
C ASP A 36 -4.20 -8.36 11.69
N VAL A 37 -4.19 -9.68 11.89
CA VAL A 37 -3.50 -10.32 13.03
C VAL A 37 -1.99 -10.22 12.83
N VAL A 38 -1.51 -10.41 11.60
CA VAL A 38 -0.09 -10.26 11.25
C VAL A 38 0.38 -8.82 11.46
N LEU A 39 -0.38 -7.83 10.99
CA LEU A 39 -0.07 -6.41 11.20
C LEU A 39 0.02 -6.08 12.70
N ARG A 40 -0.95 -6.53 13.51
CA ARG A 40 -0.93 -6.30 14.96
C ARG A 40 0.27 -6.97 15.64
N ARG A 41 0.66 -8.17 15.22
CA ARG A 41 1.85 -8.87 15.74
C ARG A 41 3.15 -8.18 15.34
N ALA A 42 3.19 -7.59 14.15
CA ALA A 42 4.30 -6.77 13.67
C ALA A 42 4.35 -5.37 14.33
N GLY A 43 3.38 -5.04 15.20
CA GLY A 43 3.30 -3.77 15.93
C GLY A 43 2.53 -2.67 15.18
N PHE A 44 1.95 -2.96 14.02
CA PHE A 44 1.20 -2.00 13.22
C PHE A 44 -0.29 -1.95 13.58
N ALA A 45 -0.88 -0.76 13.45
CA ALA A 45 -2.32 -0.60 13.47
C ALA A 45 -2.91 -1.30 12.24
N PRO A 46 -3.96 -2.13 12.39
CA PRO A 46 -4.61 -2.80 11.25
C PRO A 46 -5.38 -1.81 10.36
N SER A 47 -5.80 -0.67 10.92
CA SER A 47 -6.42 0.40 10.14
C SER A 47 -5.34 1.25 9.47
N PRO A 48 -5.41 1.49 8.14
CA PRO A 48 -4.48 2.36 7.45
C PRO A 48 -4.44 3.76 8.08
N TRP A 49 -3.23 4.30 8.24
CA TRP A 49 -3.00 5.70 8.58
C TRP A 49 -3.37 6.62 7.41
N THR A 50 -3.00 6.24 6.19
CA THR A 50 -3.44 6.91 4.97
C THR A 50 -3.41 5.95 3.78
N GLN A 51 -4.14 6.30 2.74
CA GLN A 51 -4.14 5.61 1.46
C GLN A 51 -4.09 6.64 0.33
N VAL A 52 -3.22 6.41 -0.64
CA VAL A 52 -3.09 7.24 -1.85
C VAL A 52 -3.36 6.35 -3.06
N GLY A 53 -4.24 6.80 -3.96
CA GLY A 53 -4.64 6.04 -5.15
C GLY A 53 -5.83 5.10 -4.89
N ASN A 54 -5.92 4.00 -5.64
CA ASN A 54 -7.06 3.09 -5.57
C ASN A 54 -6.64 1.62 -5.63
N THR A 55 -7.10 0.85 -4.65
CA THR A 55 -6.87 -0.59 -4.49
C THR A 55 -7.83 -1.46 -5.30
N ASP A 56 -8.90 -0.86 -5.83
CA ASP A 56 -9.95 -1.58 -6.57
C ASP A 56 -9.53 -1.92 -8.02
N PHE A 57 -8.34 -1.48 -8.45
CA PHE A 57 -7.82 -1.71 -9.79
C PHE A 57 -6.84 -2.88 -9.85
N THR A 58 -6.80 -3.55 -11.00
CA THR A 58 -5.89 -4.68 -11.27
C THR A 58 -4.42 -4.29 -11.31
N LEU A 59 -4.12 -3.00 -11.53
CA LEU A 59 -2.77 -2.46 -11.66
C LEU A 59 -2.25 -1.87 -10.33
N PRO A 60 -0.91 -1.68 -10.21
CA PRO A 60 -0.26 -1.16 -9.01
C PRO A 60 -0.56 0.30 -8.64
N LEU A 61 -1.77 0.60 -8.19
CA LEU A 61 -2.25 1.99 -8.20
C LEU A 61 -2.54 2.54 -6.81
N ALA A 62 -2.04 1.88 -5.75
CA ALA A 62 -2.23 2.36 -4.40
C ALA A 62 -0.97 2.22 -3.52
N LEU A 63 -0.81 3.21 -2.64
CA LEU A 63 -0.03 3.11 -1.41
C LEU A 63 -1.01 2.99 -0.25
N VAL A 64 -0.80 1.98 0.59
CA VAL A 64 -1.48 1.87 1.87
C VAL A 64 -0.43 2.00 2.96
N VAL A 65 -0.61 2.95 3.86
CA VAL A 65 0.36 3.23 4.91
C VAL A 65 -0.22 2.82 6.25
N TYR A 66 0.50 2.02 7.02
CA TYR A 66 0.14 1.63 8.38
C TYR A 66 1.14 2.23 9.35
N ALA A 67 0.63 2.80 10.44
CA ALA A 67 1.45 3.35 11.51
C ALA A 67 1.74 2.29 12.56
N ARG A 68 2.99 2.24 13.04
CA ARG A 68 3.40 1.40 14.15
C ARG A 68 2.99 2.02 15.49
N HIS A 69 2.51 1.20 16.41
CA HIS A 69 2.25 1.63 17.79
C HIS A 69 3.53 1.62 18.62
N GLY A 70 3.58 2.44 19.68
CA GLY A 70 4.62 2.32 20.72
C GLY A 70 5.96 3.02 20.43
N GLY A 71 6.10 3.76 19.34
CA GLY A 71 7.33 4.53 19.04
C GLY A 71 8.53 3.69 18.61
N GLU A 72 8.30 2.42 18.26
CA GLU A 72 9.31 1.55 17.67
C GLU A 72 9.59 1.94 16.21
N GLU A 73 10.83 1.68 15.77
CA GLU A 73 11.25 1.92 14.39
C GLU A 73 11.33 0.60 13.60
N PRO A 74 11.01 0.61 12.29
CA PRO A 74 10.49 1.74 11.51
C PRO A 74 9.04 2.10 11.88
N ALA A 75 8.74 3.40 11.94
CA ALA A 75 7.44 3.88 12.42
C ALA A 75 6.28 3.61 11.45
N PHE A 76 6.56 3.32 10.17
CA PHE A 76 5.55 3.09 9.16
C PHE A 76 5.89 1.91 8.24
N LEU A 77 4.85 1.16 7.90
CA LEU A 77 4.82 0.21 6.78
C LEU A 77 4.08 0.89 5.63
N VAL A 78 4.66 0.83 4.44
CA VAL A 78 4.09 1.31 3.19
C VAL A 78 3.95 0.10 2.28
N GLU A 79 2.71 -0.28 2.03
CA GLU A 79 2.38 -1.30 1.05
C GLU A 79 2.23 -0.64 -0.31
N VAL A 80 3.10 -1.02 -1.24
CA VAL A 80 2.92 -0.74 -2.66
C VAL A 80 2.19 -1.95 -3.23
N ASN A 81 0.90 -1.79 -3.50
CA ASN A 81 0.06 -2.87 -4.02
C ASN A 81 0.21 -2.94 -5.54
N PRO A 82 0.77 -4.02 -6.13
CA PRO A 82 0.68 -4.26 -7.57
C PRO A 82 -0.58 -4.94 -8.09
N SER A 83 -1.27 -5.71 -7.26
CA SER A 83 -2.56 -6.37 -7.52
C SER A 83 -2.93 -7.22 -6.30
N SER A 84 -4.08 -7.90 -6.29
CA SER A 84 -4.52 -8.81 -5.22
C SER A 84 -3.59 -10.00 -4.91
N SER A 85 -2.51 -10.19 -5.68
CA SER A 85 -1.65 -11.38 -5.61
C SER A 85 -0.23 -11.10 -5.10
N PHE A 86 0.19 -9.84 -5.05
CA PHE A 86 1.52 -9.48 -4.54
C PHE A 86 1.45 -8.12 -3.84
N VAL A 87 2.10 -8.02 -2.69
CA VAL A 87 2.26 -6.76 -1.94
C VAL A 87 3.76 -6.53 -1.78
N HIS A 88 4.23 -5.34 -2.14
CA HIS A 88 5.60 -4.95 -1.85
C HIS A 88 5.64 -4.12 -0.57
N HIS A 89 6.35 -4.61 0.43
CA HIS A 89 6.58 -3.87 1.66
C HIS A 89 7.76 -2.91 1.50
N VAL A 90 7.52 -1.66 1.88
CA VAL A 90 8.54 -0.64 2.07
C VAL A 90 8.34 -0.06 3.45
N TYR A 91 9.40 0.12 4.21
CA TYR A 91 9.33 0.73 5.52
C TYR A 91 9.77 2.19 5.46
N ALA A 92 9.17 3.04 6.29
CA ALA A 92 9.61 4.42 6.46
C ALA A 92 9.91 4.68 7.93
N HIS A 93 11.05 5.31 8.18
CA HIS A 93 11.57 5.47 9.53
C HIS A 93 10.71 6.42 10.37
N GLN A 94 10.24 7.53 9.80
CA GLN A 94 9.37 8.51 10.46
C GLN A 94 8.42 9.22 9.48
N VAL A 95 7.58 10.13 10.00
CA VAL A 95 6.48 10.76 9.23
C VAL A 95 6.97 11.49 7.98
N HIS A 96 8.07 12.27 8.08
CA HIS A 96 8.54 13.03 6.92
C HIS A 96 9.07 12.10 5.82
N ASP A 97 9.62 10.94 6.17
CA ASP A 97 10.05 9.92 5.21
C ASP A 97 8.84 9.36 4.44
N VAL A 98 7.71 9.13 5.11
CA VAL A 98 6.45 8.74 4.45
C VAL A 98 5.95 9.84 3.51
N MET A 99 5.95 11.09 3.97
CA MET A 99 5.49 12.22 3.15
C MET A 99 6.35 12.40 1.88
N ASP A 100 7.66 12.16 1.99
CA ASP A 100 8.57 12.15 0.85
C ASP A 100 8.24 11.02 -0.13
N LEU A 101 7.95 9.80 0.35
CA LEU A 101 7.51 8.69 -0.49
C LEU A 101 6.18 8.99 -1.20
N ILE A 102 5.20 9.52 -0.47
CA ILE A 102 3.91 9.94 -1.04
C ILE A 102 4.12 11.01 -2.11
N THR A 103 4.99 11.98 -1.87
CA THR A 103 5.27 13.05 -2.86
C THR A 103 5.96 12.48 -4.10
N ARG A 104 6.83 11.49 -3.94
CA ARG A 104 7.56 10.85 -5.06
C ARG A 104 6.68 9.93 -5.90
N TRP A 105 5.76 9.18 -5.28
CA TRP A 105 5.00 8.12 -5.94
C TRP A 105 3.53 8.48 -6.17
N GLY A 106 2.95 9.30 -5.30
CA GLY A 106 1.54 9.69 -5.33
C GLY A 106 1.06 10.21 -6.69
N PRO A 107 1.77 11.15 -7.35
CA PRO A 107 1.35 11.65 -8.66
C PRO A 107 1.24 10.56 -9.73
N ALA A 108 2.20 9.62 -9.76
CA ALA A 108 2.19 8.53 -10.72
C ALA A 108 1.04 7.55 -10.45
N LEU A 109 0.76 7.26 -9.18
CA LEU A 109 -0.33 6.37 -8.76
C LEU A 109 -1.70 6.97 -9.07
N GLN A 110 -1.90 8.26 -8.77
CA GLN A 110 -3.12 8.98 -9.11
C GLN A 110 -3.35 9.02 -10.64
N ALA A 111 -2.30 9.34 -11.42
CA ALA A 111 -2.39 9.34 -12.87
C ALA A 111 -2.74 7.96 -13.45
N GLY A 112 -2.12 6.90 -12.91
CA GLY A 112 -2.44 5.52 -13.28
C GLY A 112 -3.87 5.14 -12.91
N ALA A 113 -4.34 5.50 -11.71
CA ALA A 113 -5.71 5.29 -11.26
C ALA A 113 -6.75 5.98 -12.15
N VAL A 114 -6.49 7.22 -12.58
CA VAL A 114 -7.36 7.92 -13.54
C VAL A 114 -7.34 7.22 -14.90
N THR A 115 -6.16 6.84 -15.39
CA THR A 115 -6.02 6.16 -16.69
C THR A 115 -6.81 4.85 -16.74
N GLU A 116 -6.68 4.03 -15.70
CA GLU A 116 -7.40 2.77 -15.59
C GLU A 116 -8.91 2.98 -15.48
N ALA A 117 -9.36 3.94 -14.66
CA ALA A 117 -10.78 4.29 -14.57
C ALA A 117 -11.37 4.71 -15.93
N VAL A 118 -10.62 5.52 -16.68
CA VAL A 118 -11.03 5.96 -18.02
C VAL A 118 -11.05 4.79 -19.00
N GLN A 119 -10.06 3.90 -18.95
CA GLN A 119 -10.03 2.71 -19.79
C GLN A 119 -11.22 1.79 -19.51
N GLN A 120 -11.53 1.53 -18.23
CA GLN A 120 -12.71 0.75 -17.85
C GLN A 120 -14.01 1.42 -18.31
N LEU A 121 -14.12 2.75 -18.22
CA LEU A 121 -15.28 3.50 -18.78
C LEU A 121 -15.47 3.29 -20.28
N PHE A 122 -14.38 3.16 -21.05
CA PHE A 122 -14.46 2.90 -22.49
C PHE A 122 -14.71 1.43 -22.83
N GLN A 123 -14.40 0.50 -21.93
CA GLN A 123 -14.59 -0.94 -22.11
C GLN A 123 -15.95 -1.43 -21.60
N SER A 124 -16.48 -0.83 -20.53
CA SER A 124 -17.85 -1.06 -20.06
C SER A 124 -18.84 -0.51 -21.09
N GLY A 125 -19.66 -1.39 -21.65
CA GLY A 125 -20.79 -1.00 -22.50
C GLY A 125 -21.78 -0.07 -21.76
N PRO A 126 -22.80 0.47 -22.44
CA PRO A 126 -23.62 1.58 -21.94
C PRO A 126 -24.59 1.24 -20.77
N GLU A 127 -24.33 0.21 -19.96
CA GLU A 127 -25.16 -0.11 -18.79
C GLU A 127 -24.86 0.83 -17.60
N ASP A 128 -25.90 1.51 -17.11
CA ASP A 128 -25.83 2.61 -16.14
C ASP A 128 -25.20 2.28 -14.76
N GLN A 129 -25.08 0.99 -14.42
CA GLN A 129 -24.50 0.56 -13.14
C GLN A 129 -22.96 0.66 -13.09
N ASP A 130 -22.26 0.31 -14.17
CA ASP A 130 -20.79 0.36 -14.24
C ASP A 130 -20.28 1.81 -14.21
N LYS A 131 -20.95 2.70 -14.93
CA LYS A 131 -20.63 4.14 -14.94
C LYS A 131 -20.74 4.76 -13.56
N SER A 132 -21.74 4.35 -12.77
CA SER A 132 -21.95 4.88 -11.43
C SER A 132 -20.84 4.48 -10.46
N GLN A 133 -20.29 3.27 -10.58
CA GLN A 133 -19.13 2.85 -9.77
C GLN A 133 -17.86 3.58 -10.21
N LEU A 134 -17.63 3.71 -11.52
CA LEU A 134 -16.48 4.40 -12.07
C LEU A 134 -16.43 5.89 -11.71
N VAL A 135 -17.58 6.58 -11.73
CA VAL A 135 -17.69 7.97 -11.26
C VAL A 135 -17.32 8.07 -9.78
N ARG A 136 -17.80 7.16 -8.93
CA ARG A 136 -17.43 7.15 -7.50
C ARG A 136 -15.93 6.88 -7.30
N SER A 137 -15.34 6.00 -8.10
CA SER A 137 -13.90 5.74 -8.07
C SER A 137 -13.09 6.97 -8.48
N LEU A 138 -13.50 7.68 -9.54
CA LEU A 138 -12.89 8.94 -9.96
C LEU A 138 -13.03 10.04 -8.89
N GLU A 139 -14.20 10.17 -8.27
CA GLU A 139 -14.41 11.10 -7.17
C GLU A 139 -13.58 10.75 -5.92
N ARG A 140 -13.25 9.47 -5.71
CA ARG A 140 -12.38 9.04 -4.61
C ARG A 140 -10.93 9.40 -4.92
N ILE A 141 -10.48 9.19 -6.16
CA ILE A 141 -9.14 9.59 -6.62
C ILE A 141 -8.96 11.11 -6.54
N ALA A 142 -9.98 11.89 -6.94
CA ALA A 142 -9.92 13.35 -6.93
C ALA A 142 -9.99 13.98 -5.52
N ARG A 143 -10.41 13.21 -4.50
CA ARG A 143 -10.52 13.67 -3.10
C ARG A 143 -9.37 13.22 -2.21
N GLY A 144 -8.51 12.32 -2.68
CA GLY A 144 -7.24 11.96 -2.02
C GLY A 144 -6.17 13.00 -2.31
#